data_AF-A0A972TFR4-F1
#
_entry.id   AF-A0A972TFR4-F1
#
_cell.length_a   1.000
_cell.length_b   1.000
_cell.length_c   1.000
_cell.angle_alpha   90.00
_cell.angle_beta   90.00
_cell.angle_gamma   90.00
#
_symmetry.space_group_name_H-M   'P 1'
#
loop_
_entity.id
_entity.type
_entity.pdbx_description
1 polymer ?
#
loop_
_entity_poly.entity_id
_entity_poly.type
_entity_poly.pdbx_seq_one_letter_code
_entity_poly.pdbx_strand_id
1 'polypeptide(L)'
;MKRFSWLLTGLGALCLIAITLAGCGANCQFRDFSSYEEFTQWLQANDVSDQPICDYASEWYNKALEVQEDALNDGYIVSANYYYDTSTDTYIVYCVTVIDGNIWCWDPETDQPYADYSLGKVK
;
A
#
# COMPACT_ATOMS: atom_id res chain seq x y z
N MET A 1 10.46 -15.97 60.34
CA MET A 1 9.46 -15.87 59.26
C MET A 1 9.97 -14.86 58.23
N LYS A 2 10.25 -15.34 57.01
CA LYS A 2 10.90 -14.59 55.92
C LYS A 2 9.85 -13.75 55.20
N ARG A 3 10.02 -12.42 55.15
CA ARG A 3 9.20 -11.54 54.30
C ARG A 3 9.96 -11.34 52.99
N PHE A 4 9.49 -12.04 51.97
CA PHE A 4 10.04 -12.06 50.62
C PHE A 4 9.75 -10.72 49.92
N SER A 5 10.82 -10.10 49.41
CA SER A 5 10.78 -8.86 48.65
C SER A 5 10.25 -9.12 47.24
N TRP A 6 9.05 -8.62 46.93
CA TRP A 6 8.39 -8.73 45.61
C TRP A 6 8.53 -7.45 44.77
N LEU A 7 9.43 -6.53 45.13
CA LEU A 7 9.55 -5.23 44.45
C LEU A 7 10.61 -5.17 43.34
N LEU A 8 11.36 -6.26 43.09
CA LEU A 8 12.49 -6.23 42.13
C LEU A 8 12.29 -7.04 40.85
N THR A 9 11.21 -7.80 40.71
CA THR A 9 10.91 -8.58 39.49
C THR A 9 9.99 -7.85 38.50
N GLY A 10 9.47 -6.67 38.83
CA GLY A 10 8.57 -5.91 37.96
C GLY A 10 9.26 -4.96 36.97
N LEU A 11 10.50 -4.54 37.24
CA LEU A 11 11.16 -3.49 36.42
C LEU A 11 11.92 -4.03 35.20
N GLY A 12 12.27 -5.33 35.17
CA GLY A 12 13.06 -5.91 34.09
C GLY A 12 12.28 -6.19 32.80
N ALA A 13 10.97 -6.38 32.88
CA ALA A 13 10.13 -6.69 31.72
C ALA A 13 9.67 -5.43 30.94
N LEU A 14 9.74 -4.25 31.56
CA LEU A 14 9.27 -3.00 30.95
C LEU A 14 10.30 -2.39 29.97
N CYS A 15 11.59 -2.71 30.08
CA CYS A 15 12.60 -2.24 29.13
C CYS A 15 12.61 -3.01 27.80
N LEU A 16 12.10 -4.24 27.75
CA LEU A 16 12.05 -5.02 26.50
C LEU A 16 10.86 -4.64 25.60
N ILE A 17 9.78 -4.10 26.16
CA ILE A 17 8.62 -3.64 25.39
C ILE A 17 8.87 -2.23 24.80
N ALA A 18 9.78 -1.45 25.38
CA ALA A 18 10.13 -0.13 24.87
C ALA A 18 11.02 -0.16 23.60
N ILE A 19 11.63 -1.29 23.26
CA ILE A 19 12.53 -1.38 22.10
C ILE A 19 11.77 -1.58 20.78
N THR A 20 10.52 -2.09 20.80
CA THR A 20 9.74 -2.26 19.57
C THR A 20 9.05 -0.99 19.07
N LEU A 21 8.89 0.05 19.90
CA LEU A 21 8.25 1.31 19.48
C LEU A 21 9.25 2.39 19.00
N ALA A 22 10.56 2.16 19.12
CA ALA A 22 11.59 3.10 18.66
C ALA A 22 12.01 2.88 17.19
N GLY A 23 11.40 1.92 16.48
CA GLY A 23 11.65 1.69 15.04
C GLY A 23 10.95 2.70 14.12
N CYS A 24 9.89 3.39 14.58
CA CYS A 24 9.11 4.35 13.77
C CYS A 24 9.78 5.74 13.59
N GLY A 25 11.04 5.91 14.00
CA GLY A 25 11.77 7.17 13.87
C GLY A 25 12.63 7.31 12.62
N ALA A 26 12.70 6.28 11.77
CA ALA A 26 13.39 6.39 10.49
C ALA A 26 12.47 7.12 9.50
N ASN A 27 12.96 8.21 8.91
CA ASN A 27 12.31 8.94 7.83
C ASN A 27 11.57 8.00 6.86
N CYS A 28 10.25 7.85 7.01
CA CYS A 28 9.42 7.23 5.98
C CYS A 28 9.30 8.26 4.86
N GLN A 29 10.36 8.37 4.06
CA GLN A 29 10.29 9.11 2.82
C GLN A 29 9.59 8.19 1.83
N PHE A 30 8.29 8.41 1.67
CA PHE A 30 7.52 7.76 0.60
C PHE A 30 8.22 8.02 -0.74
N ARG A 31 8.27 7.01 -1.59
CA ARG A 31 8.95 7.07 -2.87
C ARG A 31 8.17 6.39 -3.99
N ASP A 32 8.51 6.80 -5.20
CA ASP A 32 8.19 6.07 -6.41
C ASP A 32 8.89 4.70 -6.42
N PHE A 33 8.36 3.75 -7.18
CA PHE A 33 9.13 2.56 -7.57
C PHE A 33 10.31 2.99 -8.44
N SER A 34 11.47 2.39 -8.19
CA SER A 34 12.72 2.68 -8.90
C SER A 34 12.75 2.07 -10.31
N SER A 35 11.98 1.02 -10.53
CA SER A 35 11.90 0.30 -11.80
C SER A 35 10.57 -0.44 -11.95
N TYR A 36 10.25 -0.81 -13.20
CA TYR A 36 9.11 -1.67 -13.48
C TYR A 36 9.24 -3.05 -12.83
N GLU A 37 10.46 -3.59 -12.74
CA GLU A 37 10.71 -4.88 -12.10
C GLU A 37 10.36 -4.85 -10.61
N GLU A 38 10.85 -3.85 -9.87
CA GLU A 38 10.51 -3.67 -8.45
C GLU A 38 8.99 -3.54 -8.25
N PHE A 39 8.34 -2.74 -9.09
CA PHE A 39 6.88 -2.58 -9.04
C PHE A 39 6.15 -3.91 -9.28
N THR A 40 6.51 -4.67 -10.30
CA THR A 40 5.85 -5.96 -10.58
C THR A 40 6.10 -7.01 -9.49
N GLN A 41 7.28 -7.01 -8.87
CA GLN A 41 7.58 -7.89 -7.73
C GLN A 41 6.75 -7.53 -6.51
N TRP A 42 6.58 -6.23 -6.22
CA TRP A 42 5.71 -5.77 -5.15
C TRP A 42 4.25 -6.12 -5.44
N LEU A 43 3.78 -5.86 -6.66
CA LEU A 43 2.39 -6.11 -7.06
C LEU A 43 2.04 -7.61 -6.95
N GLN A 44 2.92 -8.51 -7.40
CA GLN A 44 2.74 -9.97 -7.29
C GLN A 44 2.81 -10.50 -5.85
N ALA A 45 3.35 -9.73 -4.92
CA ALA A 45 3.43 -10.10 -3.51
C ALA A 45 2.23 -9.57 -2.69
N ASN A 46 1.49 -8.60 -3.24
CA ASN A 46 0.25 -8.09 -2.68
C ASN A 46 -0.90 -9.07 -2.96
N ASP A 47 -1.81 -9.27 -2.00
CA ASP A 47 -2.86 -10.29 -2.08
C ASP A 47 -4.24 -9.73 -2.47
N VAL A 48 -4.34 -8.45 -2.80
CA VAL A 48 -5.64 -7.83 -3.15
C VAL A 48 -6.22 -8.41 -4.45
N SER A 49 -5.37 -8.72 -5.43
CA SER A 49 -5.80 -9.31 -6.72
C SER A 49 -6.26 -10.77 -6.57
N ASP A 50 -5.82 -11.48 -5.52
CA ASP A 50 -6.27 -12.83 -5.19
C ASP A 50 -7.67 -12.87 -4.53
N GLN A 51 -8.17 -11.73 -4.06
CA GLN A 51 -9.50 -11.62 -3.46
C GLN A 51 -10.62 -11.80 -4.51
N PRO A 52 -11.82 -12.30 -4.13
CA PRO A 52 -12.93 -12.48 -5.06
C PRO A 52 -13.29 -11.20 -5.84
N ILE A 53 -13.62 -11.35 -7.13
CA ILE A 53 -14.05 -10.24 -7.99
C ILE A 53 -15.25 -9.51 -7.37
N CYS A 54 -15.21 -8.18 -7.40
CA CYS A 54 -16.25 -7.30 -6.88
C CYS A 54 -17.46 -7.20 -7.81
N ASP A 55 -18.66 -7.17 -7.23
CA ASP A 55 -19.90 -6.96 -8.00
C ASP A 55 -20.25 -5.46 -8.07
N TYR A 56 -19.78 -4.65 -7.12
CA TYR A 56 -20.13 -3.24 -6.98
C TYR A 56 -18.91 -2.31 -7.04
N ALA A 57 -19.11 -1.12 -7.63
CA ALA A 57 -18.09 -0.07 -7.72
C ALA A 57 -17.46 0.28 -6.35
N SER A 58 -18.25 0.26 -5.28
CA SER A 58 -17.77 0.55 -3.93
C SER A 58 -16.80 -0.50 -3.41
N GLU A 59 -17.05 -1.77 -3.70
CA GLU A 59 -16.17 -2.88 -3.29
C GLU A 59 -14.87 -2.83 -4.10
N TRP A 60 -14.98 -2.56 -5.40
CA TRP A 60 -13.83 -2.39 -6.27
C TRP A 60 -12.94 -1.21 -5.83
N TYR A 61 -13.55 -0.09 -5.45
CA TYR A 61 -12.81 1.05 -4.90
C TYR A 61 -12.20 0.75 -3.53
N ASN A 62 -12.86 -0.05 -2.69
CA ASN A 62 -12.27 -0.49 -1.41
C ASN A 62 -11.00 -1.33 -1.64
N LYS A 63 -10.99 -2.22 -2.64
CA LYS A 63 -9.76 -2.93 -3.03
C LYS A 63 -8.66 -1.98 -3.48
N ALA A 64 -8.97 -0.97 -4.31
CA ALA A 64 -7.98 0.03 -4.70
C ALA A 64 -7.41 0.80 -3.48
N LEU A 65 -8.25 1.09 -2.48
CA LEU A 65 -7.81 1.71 -1.23
C LEU A 65 -6.92 0.79 -0.40
N GLU A 66 -7.19 -0.52 -0.37
CA GLU A 66 -6.35 -1.52 0.29
C GLU A 66 -4.96 -1.58 -0.36
N VAL A 67 -4.88 -1.63 -1.70
CA VAL A 67 -3.61 -1.53 -2.44
C VAL A 67 -2.84 -0.25 -2.09
N GLN A 68 -3.54 0.88 -1.96
CA GLN A 68 -2.92 2.15 -1.57
C GLN A 68 -2.40 2.10 -0.12
N GLU A 69 -3.14 1.51 0.81
CA GLU A 69 -2.74 1.35 2.21
C GLU A 69 -1.51 0.43 2.33
N ASP A 70 -1.50 -0.70 1.64
CA ASP A 70 -0.37 -1.63 1.60
C ASP A 70 0.88 -0.98 1.03
N ALA A 71 0.73 -0.23 -0.07
CA ALA A 71 1.83 0.53 -0.66
C ALA A 71 2.41 1.54 0.34
N LEU A 72 1.55 2.27 1.06
CA LEU A 72 1.98 3.23 2.08
C LEU A 72 2.70 2.55 3.25
N ASN A 73 2.21 1.38 3.68
CA ASN A 73 2.85 0.58 4.73
C ASN A 73 4.25 0.11 4.32
N ASP A 74 4.46 -0.16 3.02
CA ASP A 74 5.75 -0.54 2.43
C ASP A 74 6.63 0.64 1.99
N GLY A 75 6.12 1.88 2.11
CA GLY A 75 6.85 3.11 1.79
C GLY A 75 6.79 3.55 0.32
N TYR A 76 5.84 3.02 -0.45
CA TYR A 76 5.58 3.38 -1.85
C TYR A 76 4.44 4.39 -1.99
N ILE A 77 4.47 5.15 -3.09
CA ILE A 77 3.38 6.03 -3.50
C ILE A 77 2.55 5.32 -4.58
N VAL A 78 1.34 4.94 -4.20
CA VAL A 78 0.28 4.46 -5.08
C VAL A 78 -0.98 5.29 -4.82
N SER A 79 -1.78 5.54 -5.85
CA SER A 79 -3.05 6.26 -5.72
C SER A 79 -4.20 5.40 -6.20
N ALA A 80 -5.21 5.23 -5.35
CA ALA A 80 -6.51 4.72 -5.74
C ALA A 80 -7.28 5.81 -6.51
N ASN A 81 -7.80 5.47 -7.68
CA ASN A 81 -8.53 6.40 -8.54
C ASN A 81 -9.85 5.78 -8.98
N TYR A 82 -10.84 6.65 -9.21
CA TYR A 82 -12.09 6.28 -9.84
C TYR A 82 -12.48 7.35 -10.86
N TYR A 83 -13.12 6.90 -11.94
CA TYR A 83 -13.69 7.75 -12.97
C TYR A 83 -15.11 7.28 -13.27
N TYR A 84 -16.03 8.22 -13.46
CA TYR A 84 -17.40 7.95 -13.86
C TYR A 84 -17.73 8.73 -15.12
N ASP A 85 -18.12 8.00 -16.17
CA ASP A 85 -18.56 8.57 -17.43
C ASP A 85 -20.09 8.64 -17.47
N THR A 86 -20.61 9.86 -17.36
CA THR A 86 -22.07 10.12 -17.42
C THR A 86 -22.72 9.79 -18.77
N SER A 87 -21.93 9.72 -19.86
CA SER A 87 -22.46 9.49 -21.21
C SER A 87 -22.72 8.02 -21.50
N THR A 88 -21.90 7.14 -20.91
CA THR A 88 -21.99 5.68 -21.04
C THR A 88 -22.54 5.01 -19.78
N ASP A 89 -22.74 5.77 -18.70
CA ASP A 89 -23.12 5.26 -17.37
C ASP A 89 -22.16 4.17 -16.86
N THR A 90 -20.86 4.38 -17.09
CA THR A 90 -19.79 3.44 -16.72
C THR A 90 -18.88 4.03 -15.68
N TYR A 91 -18.54 3.24 -14.66
CA TYR A 91 -17.45 3.56 -13.73
C TYR A 91 -16.22 2.71 -14.05
N ILE A 92 -15.05 3.28 -13.76
CA ILE A 92 -13.76 2.59 -13.84
C ILE A 92 -13.01 2.90 -12.54
N VAL A 93 -12.50 1.85 -11.89
CA VAL A 93 -11.58 1.97 -10.75
C VAL A 93 -10.22 1.48 -11.19
N TYR A 94 -9.16 2.16 -10.78
CA TYR A 94 -7.80 1.79 -11.13
C TYR A 94 -6.81 2.35 -10.10
N CYS A 95 -5.67 1.69 -9.98
CA CYS A 95 -4.53 2.16 -9.21
C CYS A 95 -3.52 2.82 -10.13
N VAL A 96 -2.78 3.79 -9.59
CA VAL A 96 -1.77 4.57 -10.31
C VAL A 96 -0.46 4.64 -9.53
N THR A 97 0.67 4.48 -10.21
CA THR A 97 2.00 4.84 -9.70
C THR A 97 2.86 5.50 -10.79
N VAL A 98 3.99 6.08 -10.41
CA VAL A 98 4.93 6.73 -11.33
C VAL A 98 6.27 6.00 -11.31
N ILE A 99 6.78 5.65 -12.49
CA ILE A 99 8.09 4.98 -12.66
C ILE A 99 8.85 5.67 -13.78
N ASP A 100 10.01 6.26 -13.47
CA ASP A 100 10.81 7.07 -14.41
C ASP A 100 9.98 8.18 -15.10
N GLY A 101 9.05 8.76 -14.34
CA GLY A 101 8.11 9.79 -14.80
C GLY A 101 6.98 9.28 -15.69
N ASN A 102 6.91 7.97 -15.99
CA ASN A 102 5.77 7.39 -16.70
C ASN A 102 4.67 7.02 -15.71
N ILE A 103 3.42 7.26 -16.08
CA ILE A 103 2.23 6.86 -15.32
C ILE A 103 1.92 5.41 -15.65
N TRP A 104 1.84 4.58 -14.62
CA TRP A 104 1.42 3.19 -14.71
C TRP A 104 0.08 3.01 -14.05
N CYS A 105 -0.84 2.38 -14.77
CA CYS A 105 -2.21 2.14 -14.34
C CYS A 105 -2.49 0.64 -14.31
N TRP A 106 -3.33 0.19 -13.38
CA TRP A 106 -3.82 -1.19 -13.35
C TRP A 106 -5.18 -1.29 -12.65
N ASP A 107 -5.91 -2.35 -12.97
CA ASP A 107 -7.10 -2.76 -12.23
C ASP A 107 -6.66 -3.41 -10.90
N PRO A 108 -7.14 -2.97 -9.72
CA PRO A 108 -6.77 -3.58 -8.43
C PRO A 108 -7.12 -5.07 -8.31
N GLU A 109 -7.95 -5.63 -9.20
CA GLU A 109 -8.28 -7.06 -9.25
C GLU A 109 -7.34 -7.87 -10.16
N THR A 110 -6.31 -7.23 -10.72
CA THR A 110 -5.36 -7.88 -11.62
C THR A 110 -3.93 -7.40 -11.39
N ASP A 111 -2.96 -8.29 -11.59
CA ASP A 111 -1.53 -7.92 -11.58
C ASP A 111 -1.02 -7.51 -12.97
N GLN A 112 -1.86 -6.83 -13.76
CA GLN A 112 -1.59 -6.52 -15.16
C GLN A 112 -1.49 -5.00 -15.41
N PRO A 113 -0.36 -4.38 -15.02
CA PRO A 113 -0.18 -2.96 -15.25
C PRO A 113 0.15 -2.62 -16.70
N TYR A 114 -0.29 -1.44 -17.13
CA TYR A 114 0.07 -0.84 -18.40
C TYR A 114 0.51 0.61 -18.19
N ALA A 115 1.41 1.07 -19.06
CA ALA A 115 1.86 2.46 -19.07
C ALA A 115 0.94 3.30 -19.96
N ASP A 116 0.44 4.42 -19.44
CA ASP A 116 -0.29 5.39 -20.25
C ASP A 116 0.67 6.44 -20.83
N TYR A 117 1.19 6.15 -22.01
CA TYR A 117 2.10 7.06 -22.72
C TYR A 117 1.40 8.30 -23.30
N SER A 118 0.06 8.35 -23.32
CA SER A 118 -0.69 9.48 -23.87
C SER A 118 -0.67 10.71 -22.96
N LEU A 119 -0.44 10.50 -21.66
CA LEU A 119 -0.39 11.56 -20.64
C LEU A 119 0.96 12.28 -20.55
N GLY A 120 1.96 11.84 -21.32
CA GLY A 120 3.32 12.36 -21.24
C GLY A 120 4.05 11.91 -19.96
N LYS A 121 5.23 12.47 -19.71
CA LYS A 121 5.98 12.20 -18.48
C LYS A 121 5.67 13.24 -17.41
N VAL A 122 5.48 12.78 -16.18
CA VAL A 122 5.43 13.60 -14.97
C VAL A 122 6.82 13.65 -14.35
N LYS A 123 7.54 14.75 -14.58
CA LYS A 123 8.66 15.30 -13.80
C LYS A 123 9.17 16.59 -14.44
#